data_AF-A0A8T4LRJ7-F1
#
_entry.id   AF-A0A8T4LRJ7-F1
#
_cell.length_a   1.000
_cell.length_b   1.000
_cell.length_c   1.000
_cell.angle_alpha   90.00
_cell.angle_beta   90.00
_cell.angle_gamma   90.00
#
_symmetry.space_group_name_H-M   'P 1'
#
loop_
_entity.id
_entity.type
_entity.pdbx_description
1 polymer ?
#
loop_
_entity_poly.entity_id
_entity_poly.type
_entity_poly.pdbx_seq_one_letter_code
_entity_poly.pdbx_strand_id
1 'polypeptide(L)'
;MKYSRIIILLAIALIIGLVSNGWISGLADSYAVGDDARAMLQARDLPDSYLKSYTELGIPVTHSLGTFYSLISNYVDLVLATKLMSIFLYLLVTLFSYLLAKELKLKYSFLFSLLVTLQTGLMFWVFSGGQSRGFAFPLLLAFLYFFVKRNTVAYTITMLLQALIYPPILLLSAGLLCAEFMNRKIEFTLLSPIIFPLGLLYFTLPKITEFGSQVNLMEAWNMVEFHTGGRAPIFRTDILHSIFNSYNFNVSSPLYLDAFFLLGIIALLVMILFWKKLSLPSELKSLIISSIIFFVLAFIFFSKLYLPSRYIVFTFPIIAVWYICKGLEISLRDKSRIIKSVILIAVILTTSIYYAPQIRNGLETCGDKELYAYLETLPKDSLIAAHPNTSNCIPLYSGRNVLFMDELSPPYYKTYYAKIKLQIREFFDMYYGNSKIEDFCSENGVSHIVIDKRHFSKNYVERGNFYREPINSAIEVKNSAILDITGADIGDFKVLECP
;
A
#
# COMPACT_ATOMS: atom_id res chain seq x y z
N MET A 1 35.72 -13.16 -4.20
CA MET A 1 35.08 -12.86 -2.89
C MET A 1 34.42 -11.47 -2.76
N LYS A 2 34.70 -10.46 -3.61
CA LYS A 2 34.11 -9.10 -3.47
C LYS A 2 32.59 -9.04 -3.70
N TYR A 3 32.04 -9.97 -4.48
CA TYR A 3 30.62 -10.05 -4.84
C TYR A 3 29.81 -11.10 -4.06
N SER A 4 30.44 -11.99 -3.27
CA SER A 4 29.70 -13.07 -2.60
C SER A 4 28.67 -12.55 -1.59
N ARG A 5 28.96 -11.44 -0.91
CA ARG A 5 28.05 -10.85 0.08
C ARG A 5 26.76 -10.30 -0.54
N ILE A 6 26.84 -9.65 -1.69
CA ILE A 6 25.64 -9.10 -2.34
C ILE A 6 24.81 -10.21 -2.97
N ILE A 7 25.44 -11.26 -3.51
CA ILE A 7 24.74 -12.43 -4.04
C ILE A 7 23.91 -13.11 -2.94
N ILE A 8 24.46 -13.29 -1.75
CA ILE A 8 23.73 -13.84 -0.60
C ILE A 8 22.52 -12.96 -0.25
N LEU A 9 22.70 -11.64 -0.20
CA LEU A 9 21.60 -10.73 0.09
C LEU A 9 20.50 -10.80 -0.97
N LEU A 10 20.86 -10.84 -2.27
CA LEU A 10 19.90 -10.97 -3.36
C LEU A 10 19.17 -12.31 -3.33
N ALA A 11 19.84 -13.40 -2.93
CA ALA A 11 19.19 -14.68 -2.72
C ALA A 11 18.18 -14.63 -1.55
N ILE A 12 18.53 -13.96 -0.45
CA ILE A 12 17.60 -13.73 0.68
C ILE A 12 16.40 -12.91 0.22
N ALA A 13 16.63 -11.83 -0.54
CA ALA A 13 15.58 -10.98 -1.07
C ALA A 13 14.64 -11.72 -2.03
N LEU A 14 15.19 -12.60 -2.87
CA LEU A 14 14.41 -13.50 -3.72
C LEU A 14 13.52 -14.42 -2.87
N ILE A 15 14.07 -15.03 -1.81
CA ILE A 15 13.31 -15.89 -0.90
C ILE A 15 12.18 -15.10 -0.23
N ILE A 16 12.46 -13.90 0.28
CA ILE A 16 11.45 -13.03 0.90
C ILE A 16 10.34 -12.71 -0.11
N GLY A 17 10.71 -12.33 -1.34
CA GLY A 17 9.75 -12.05 -2.40
C GLY A 17 8.90 -13.27 -2.79
N LEU A 18 9.48 -14.47 -2.80
CA LEU A 18 8.75 -15.72 -3.04
C LEU A 18 7.78 -16.01 -1.88
N VAL A 19 8.24 -15.93 -0.63
CA VAL A 19 7.41 -16.16 0.57
C VAL A 19 6.23 -15.17 0.60
N SER A 20 6.47 -13.89 0.32
CA SER A 20 5.40 -12.88 0.31
C SER A 20 4.35 -13.09 -0.78
N ASN A 21 4.67 -13.90 -1.80
CA ASN A 21 3.77 -14.29 -2.88
C ASN A 21 3.31 -15.76 -2.76
N GLY A 22 3.32 -16.34 -1.55
CA GLY A 22 2.82 -17.70 -1.34
C GLY A 22 3.68 -18.78 -2.01
N TRP A 23 4.98 -18.55 -2.15
CA TRP A 23 5.93 -19.41 -2.84
C TRP A 23 5.54 -19.68 -4.31
N ILE A 24 6.05 -20.78 -4.88
CA ILE A 24 5.75 -21.20 -6.25
C ILE A 24 4.25 -21.46 -6.44
N SER A 25 3.56 -21.98 -5.41
CA SER A 25 2.11 -22.20 -5.44
C SER A 25 1.33 -20.91 -5.65
N GLY A 26 1.66 -19.85 -4.91
CA GLY A 26 0.97 -18.56 -5.06
C GLY A 26 1.35 -17.84 -6.36
N LEU A 27 2.56 -18.03 -6.88
CA LEU A 27 2.93 -17.55 -8.22
C LEU A 27 2.13 -18.24 -9.34
N ALA A 28 1.93 -19.55 -9.22
CA ALA A 28 1.23 -20.36 -10.22
C ALA A 28 -0.30 -20.21 -10.16
N ASP A 29 -0.86 -19.84 -9.01
CA ASP A 29 -2.31 -19.68 -8.87
C ASP A 29 -2.80 -18.36 -9.48
N SER A 30 -3.53 -18.45 -10.59
CA SER A 30 -4.12 -17.29 -11.27
C SER A 30 -5.17 -16.55 -10.43
N TYR A 31 -5.75 -17.20 -9.41
CA TYR A 31 -6.79 -16.63 -8.55
C TYR A 31 -6.27 -16.04 -7.25
N ALA A 32 -5.01 -16.28 -6.93
CA ALA A 32 -4.31 -15.62 -5.84
C ALA A 32 -3.69 -14.33 -6.37
N VAL A 33 -4.13 -13.16 -5.90
CA VAL A 33 -3.73 -11.85 -6.42
C VAL A 33 -3.38 -10.92 -5.26
N GLY A 34 -2.41 -10.02 -5.45
CA GLY A 34 -2.12 -9.02 -4.42
C GLY A 34 -3.38 -8.19 -4.12
N ASP A 35 -3.69 -7.99 -2.84
CA ASP A 35 -4.95 -7.37 -2.39
C ASP A 35 -5.34 -6.13 -3.20
N ASP A 36 -4.48 -5.11 -3.17
CA ASP A 36 -4.73 -3.86 -3.88
C ASP A 36 -4.51 -3.98 -5.40
N ALA A 37 -3.76 -4.98 -5.88
CA ALA A 37 -3.61 -5.18 -7.32
C ALA A 37 -4.96 -5.41 -7.99
N ARG A 38 -5.95 -6.00 -7.30
CA ARG A 38 -7.31 -6.14 -7.81
C ARG A 38 -7.87 -4.81 -8.31
N ALA A 39 -7.81 -3.75 -7.50
CA ALA A 39 -8.30 -2.42 -7.86
C ALA A 39 -7.52 -1.79 -9.04
N MET A 40 -6.22 -2.04 -9.13
CA MET A 40 -5.38 -1.56 -10.23
C MET A 40 -5.70 -2.29 -11.55
N LEU A 41 -5.80 -3.62 -11.49
CA LEU A 41 -5.98 -4.48 -12.65
C LEU A 41 -7.36 -4.30 -13.29
N GLN A 42 -8.35 -3.97 -12.48
CA GLN A 42 -9.73 -3.73 -12.91
C GLN A 42 -9.88 -2.47 -13.76
N ALA A 43 -9.11 -1.41 -13.49
CA ALA A 43 -9.20 -0.15 -14.25
C ALA A 43 -8.93 -0.31 -15.76
N ARG A 44 -8.27 -1.41 -16.15
CA ARG A 44 -7.78 -1.61 -17.51
C ARG A 44 -8.81 -2.24 -18.44
N ASP A 45 -9.39 -3.36 -18.03
CA ASP A 45 -10.21 -4.20 -18.92
C ASP A 45 -11.72 -4.01 -18.71
N LEU A 46 -12.10 -3.04 -17.86
CA LEU A 46 -13.50 -2.70 -17.63
C LEU A 46 -14.08 -1.86 -18.79
N PRO A 47 -15.32 -2.16 -19.22
CA PRO A 47 -16.09 -1.23 -20.05
C PRO A 47 -16.24 0.12 -19.34
N ASP A 48 -16.46 1.18 -20.13
CA ASP A 48 -16.58 2.54 -19.59
C ASP A 48 -17.66 2.60 -18.50
N SER A 49 -17.24 3.05 -17.31
CA SER A 49 -18.08 3.10 -16.12
C SER A 49 -17.61 4.21 -15.19
N TYR A 50 -18.50 4.65 -14.30
CA TYR A 50 -18.17 5.65 -13.27
C TYR A 50 -16.98 5.19 -12.40
N LEU A 51 -16.89 3.88 -12.15
CA LEU A 51 -15.82 3.28 -11.37
C LEU A 51 -14.48 3.32 -12.10
N LYS A 52 -14.47 3.01 -13.41
CA LYS A 52 -13.28 3.10 -14.26
C LYS A 52 -12.73 4.53 -14.30
N SER A 53 -13.58 5.52 -14.53
CA SER A 53 -13.16 6.93 -14.54
C SER A 53 -12.56 7.35 -13.19
N TYR A 54 -13.11 6.86 -12.07
CA TYR A 54 -12.53 7.12 -10.75
C TYR A 54 -11.15 6.47 -10.57
N THR A 55 -10.95 5.24 -11.06
CA THR A 55 -9.65 4.57 -10.99
C THR A 55 -8.57 5.26 -11.84
N GLU A 56 -8.97 5.85 -12.97
CA GLU A 56 -8.08 6.57 -13.90
C GLU A 56 -7.50 7.86 -13.29
N LEU A 57 -8.06 8.38 -12.19
CA LEU A 57 -7.47 9.47 -11.39
C LEU A 57 -6.10 9.12 -10.77
N GLY A 58 -5.72 7.84 -10.84
CA GLY A 58 -4.44 7.33 -10.37
C GLY A 58 -4.38 7.12 -8.86
N ILE A 59 -5.51 6.77 -8.25
CA ILE A 59 -5.67 6.58 -6.80
C ILE A 59 -5.04 5.28 -6.30
N PRO A 60 -4.99 4.17 -7.08
CA PRO A 60 -4.11 3.03 -6.77
C PRO A 60 -2.78 3.05 -7.53
N VAL A 61 -2.79 3.49 -8.80
CA VAL A 61 -1.65 3.42 -9.72
C VAL A 61 -1.59 4.64 -10.63
N THR A 62 -0.42 5.25 -10.76
CA THR A 62 -0.24 6.38 -11.69
C THR A 62 -0.47 5.94 -13.13
N HIS A 63 -0.95 6.88 -13.97
CA HIS A 63 -1.16 6.62 -15.40
C HIS A 63 0.08 5.99 -16.08
N SER A 64 1.27 6.47 -15.73
CA SER A 64 2.55 5.94 -16.25
C SER A 64 2.77 4.47 -15.90
N LEU A 65 2.47 4.08 -14.66
CA LEU A 65 2.64 2.70 -14.22
C LEU A 65 1.53 1.80 -14.79
N GLY A 66 0.29 2.29 -14.92
CA GLY A 66 -0.79 1.58 -15.61
C GLY A 66 -0.45 1.30 -17.08
N THR A 67 0.10 2.30 -17.77
CA THR A 67 0.60 2.15 -19.15
C THR A 67 1.70 1.09 -19.24
N PHE A 68 2.65 1.10 -18.30
CA PHE A 68 3.72 0.11 -18.23
C PHE A 68 3.18 -1.33 -18.07
N TYR A 69 2.22 -1.54 -17.16
CA TYR A 69 1.59 -2.85 -17.00
C TYR A 69 0.76 -3.26 -18.21
N SER A 70 0.11 -2.30 -18.88
CA SER A 70 -0.60 -2.57 -20.14
C SER A 70 0.35 -3.09 -21.22
N LEU A 71 1.54 -2.51 -21.34
CA LEU A 71 2.56 -2.99 -22.29
C LEU A 71 3.09 -4.39 -21.93
N ILE A 72 3.32 -4.67 -20.65
CA ILE A 72 3.81 -5.98 -20.19
C ILE A 72 2.78 -7.08 -20.40
N SER A 73 1.51 -6.77 -20.20
CA SER A 73 0.43 -7.76 -20.31
C SER A 73 0.31 -8.42 -21.69
N ASN A 74 0.87 -7.79 -22.74
CA ASN A 74 0.92 -8.36 -24.09
C ASN A 74 1.84 -9.60 -24.16
N TYR A 75 2.68 -9.81 -23.14
CA TYR A 75 3.70 -10.85 -23.10
C TYR A 75 3.56 -11.79 -21.90
N VAL A 76 3.03 -11.30 -20.78
CA VAL A 76 2.91 -12.04 -19.52
C VAL A 76 1.54 -11.79 -18.94
N ASP A 77 0.89 -12.83 -18.39
CA ASP A 77 -0.34 -12.67 -17.62
C ASP A 77 -0.20 -11.55 -16.57
N LEU A 78 -1.20 -10.69 -16.47
CA LEU A 78 -1.09 -9.46 -15.72
C LEU A 78 -1.04 -9.71 -14.20
N VAL A 79 -1.76 -10.73 -13.71
CA VAL A 79 -1.69 -11.16 -12.30
C VAL A 79 -0.27 -11.67 -12.01
N LEU A 80 0.29 -12.52 -12.86
CA LEU A 80 1.67 -12.98 -12.72
C LEU A 80 2.68 -11.81 -12.77
N ALA A 81 2.50 -10.85 -13.69
CA ALA A 81 3.37 -9.69 -13.82
C ALA A 81 3.44 -8.87 -12.54
N THR A 82 2.31 -8.65 -11.84
CA THR A 82 2.29 -7.92 -10.56
C THR A 82 3.05 -8.67 -9.45
N LYS A 83 2.95 -10.00 -9.39
CA LYS A 83 3.70 -10.82 -8.42
C LYS A 83 5.20 -10.81 -8.68
N LEU A 84 5.60 -10.93 -9.95
CA LEU A 84 7.00 -10.85 -10.36
C LEU A 84 7.58 -9.45 -10.09
N MET A 85 6.78 -8.40 -10.27
CA MET A 85 7.18 -7.04 -9.91
C MET A 85 7.48 -6.93 -8.41
N SER A 86 6.62 -7.47 -7.53
CA SER A 86 6.88 -7.47 -6.09
C SER A 86 8.24 -8.12 -5.74
N ILE A 87 8.59 -9.25 -6.38
CA ILE A 87 9.89 -9.90 -6.21
C ILE A 87 11.03 -8.98 -6.67
N PHE A 88 10.88 -8.37 -7.85
CA PHE A 88 11.87 -7.44 -8.38
C PHE A 88 12.10 -6.23 -7.47
N LEU A 89 11.04 -5.70 -6.85
CA LEU A 89 11.15 -4.58 -5.90
C LEU A 89 11.98 -4.96 -4.65
N TYR A 90 11.83 -6.16 -4.11
CA TYR A 90 12.69 -6.63 -3.00
C TYR A 90 14.17 -6.67 -3.41
N LEU A 91 14.48 -7.16 -4.62
CA LEU A 91 15.85 -7.16 -5.14
C LEU A 91 16.42 -5.75 -5.23
N LEU A 92 15.63 -4.77 -5.70
CA LEU A 92 16.05 -3.37 -5.77
C LEU A 92 16.28 -2.76 -4.39
N VAL A 93 15.40 -3.02 -3.41
CA VAL A 93 15.58 -2.55 -2.02
C VAL A 93 16.90 -3.09 -1.46
N THR A 94 17.17 -4.37 -1.63
CA THR A 94 18.40 -5.00 -1.16
C THR A 94 19.63 -4.44 -1.86
N LEU A 95 19.60 -4.30 -3.18
CA LEU A 95 20.69 -3.73 -3.96
C LEU A 95 21.01 -2.29 -3.50
N PHE A 96 20.02 -1.40 -3.52
CA PHE A 96 20.25 0.00 -3.21
C PHE A 96 20.51 0.26 -1.73
N SER A 97 19.94 -0.50 -0.81
CA SER A 97 20.31 -0.42 0.61
C SER A 97 21.76 -0.83 0.86
N TYR A 98 22.25 -1.87 0.18
CA TYR A 98 23.64 -2.30 0.27
C TYR A 98 24.61 -1.27 -0.33
N LEU A 99 24.26 -0.71 -1.50
CA LEU A 99 25.05 0.33 -2.15
C LEU A 99 25.08 1.63 -1.32
N LEU A 100 23.93 2.05 -0.79
CA LEU A 100 23.83 3.20 0.12
C LEU A 100 24.69 2.98 1.38
N ALA A 101 24.62 1.80 2.00
CA ALA A 101 25.40 1.51 3.20
C ALA A 101 26.91 1.59 2.96
N LYS A 102 27.38 1.18 1.77
CA LYS A 102 28.78 1.32 1.37
C LYS A 102 29.16 2.79 1.21
N GLU A 103 28.31 3.57 0.55
CA GLU A 103 28.54 5.00 0.32
C GLU A 103 28.56 5.79 1.64
N LEU A 104 27.70 5.41 2.60
CA LEU A 104 27.70 5.92 3.97
C LEU A 104 28.87 5.39 4.83
N LYS A 105 29.79 4.61 4.25
CA LYS A 105 30.97 4.03 4.91
C LYS A 105 30.61 3.23 6.16
N LEU A 106 29.53 2.46 6.09
CA LEU A 106 29.17 1.49 7.12
C LEU A 106 30.06 0.24 7.00
N LYS A 107 30.77 -0.10 8.07
CA LYS A 107 31.55 -1.34 8.20
C LYS A 107 30.64 -2.56 8.06
N TYR A 108 29.43 -2.48 8.60
CA TYR A 108 28.43 -3.55 8.54
C TYR A 108 27.37 -3.31 7.45
N SER A 109 27.80 -2.95 6.24
CA SER A 109 26.89 -2.73 5.09
C SER A 109 26.00 -3.92 4.74
N PHE A 110 26.49 -5.16 4.96
CA PHE A 110 25.66 -6.37 4.80
C PHE A 110 24.49 -6.38 5.79
N LEU A 111 24.76 -6.10 7.07
CA LEU A 111 23.73 -6.07 8.11
C LEU A 111 22.72 -4.96 7.85
N PHE A 112 23.19 -3.76 7.48
CA PHE A 112 22.30 -2.66 7.11
C PHE A 112 21.30 -3.08 6.04
N SER A 113 21.80 -3.65 4.93
CA SER A 113 20.94 -4.09 3.82
C SER A 113 20.01 -5.23 4.22
N LEU A 114 20.48 -6.20 5.01
CA LEU A 114 19.67 -7.29 5.51
C LEU A 114 18.51 -6.77 6.38
N LEU A 115 18.79 -5.92 7.37
CA LEU A 115 17.79 -5.38 8.27
C LEU A 115 16.76 -4.52 7.53
N VAL A 116 17.22 -3.69 6.59
CA VAL A 116 16.33 -2.89 5.72
C VAL A 116 15.44 -3.79 4.88
N THR A 117 15.98 -4.88 4.30
CA THR A 117 15.22 -5.84 3.49
C THR A 117 14.21 -6.64 4.32
N LEU A 118 14.60 -7.10 5.51
CA LEU A 118 13.69 -7.80 6.43
C LEU A 118 12.56 -6.88 6.90
N GLN A 119 12.86 -5.61 7.20
CA GLN A 119 11.84 -4.64 7.56
C GLN A 119 10.84 -4.40 6.43
N THR A 120 11.30 -4.38 5.16
CA THR A 120 10.37 -4.30 4.03
C THR A 120 9.51 -5.54 3.86
N GLY A 121 10.04 -6.72 4.20
CA GLY A 121 9.27 -7.97 4.20
C GLY A 121 8.12 -7.96 5.22
N LEU A 122 8.26 -7.22 6.31
CA LEU A 122 7.16 -7.00 7.26
C LEU A 122 6.14 -6.00 6.77
N MET A 123 6.57 -5.05 5.94
CA MET A 123 5.69 -4.14 5.20
C MET A 123 5.20 -4.80 3.91
N PHE A 124 4.93 -6.10 3.90
CA PHE A 124 4.54 -6.83 2.68
C PHE A 124 3.35 -6.17 1.97
N TRP A 125 2.43 -5.56 2.72
CA TRP A 125 1.29 -4.80 2.18
C TRP A 125 1.73 -3.62 1.29
N VAL A 126 2.91 -3.06 1.50
CA VAL A 126 3.47 -2.00 0.65
C VAL A 126 3.92 -2.56 -0.69
N PHE A 127 4.52 -3.76 -0.69
CA PHE A 127 5.16 -4.34 -1.87
C PHE A 127 4.26 -5.31 -2.64
N SER A 128 3.23 -5.85 -2.01
CA SER A 128 2.28 -6.77 -2.63
C SER A 128 1.58 -6.11 -3.80
N GLY A 129 1.45 -6.84 -4.91
CA GLY A 129 0.70 -6.39 -6.08
C GLY A 129 1.41 -5.37 -6.98
N GLY A 130 2.67 -5.01 -6.71
CA GLY A 130 3.49 -4.18 -7.61
C GLY A 130 2.91 -2.79 -7.91
N GLN A 131 2.14 -2.23 -6.99
CA GLN A 131 1.51 -0.91 -7.13
C GLN A 131 2.51 0.25 -7.03
N SER A 132 2.04 1.47 -7.35
CA SER A 132 2.81 2.71 -7.22
C SER A 132 3.53 2.83 -5.86
N ARG A 133 2.85 2.53 -4.76
CA ARG A 133 3.44 2.58 -3.40
C ARG A 133 4.58 1.57 -3.17
N GLY A 134 4.61 0.45 -3.89
CA GLY A 134 5.67 -0.56 -3.80
C GLY A 134 7.03 -0.04 -4.31
N PHE A 135 7.01 0.93 -5.22
CA PHE A 135 8.22 1.57 -5.73
C PHE A 135 8.80 2.62 -4.76
N ALA A 136 8.06 2.98 -3.70
CA ALA A 136 8.43 4.04 -2.79
C ALA A 136 9.82 3.86 -2.18
N PHE A 137 10.02 2.71 -1.56
CA PHE A 137 11.23 2.40 -0.84
C PHE A 137 12.47 2.18 -1.75
N PRO A 138 12.43 1.37 -2.82
CA PRO A 138 13.58 1.20 -3.69
C PRO A 138 13.97 2.50 -4.42
N LEU A 139 13.01 3.32 -4.85
CA LEU A 139 13.31 4.60 -5.49
C LEU A 139 13.88 5.64 -4.50
N LEU A 140 13.42 5.64 -3.24
CA LEU A 140 14.00 6.48 -2.20
C LEU A 140 15.45 6.05 -1.87
N LEU A 141 15.71 4.75 -1.75
CA LEU A 141 17.05 4.22 -1.52
C LEU A 141 17.99 4.48 -2.70
N ALA A 142 17.49 4.34 -3.94
CA ALA A 142 18.24 4.66 -5.15
C ALA A 142 18.62 6.14 -5.19
N PHE A 143 17.65 7.02 -4.92
CA PHE A 143 17.88 8.46 -4.80
C PHE A 143 18.96 8.76 -3.76
N LEU A 144 18.81 8.26 -2.53
CA LEU A 144 19.80 8.48 -1.46
C LEU A 144 21.18 7.97 -1.85
N TYR A 145 21.29 6.79 -2.48
CA TYR A 145 22.56 6.25 -2.95
C TYR A 145 23.25 7.20 -3.94
N PHE A 146 22.54 7.61 -5.00
CA PHE A 146 23.12 8.51 -6.01
C PHE A 146 23.35 9.91 -5.47
N PHE A 147 22.51 10.37 -4.54
CA PHE A 147 22.65 11.66 -3.88
C PHE A 147 23.91 11.73 -3.01
N VAL A 148 24.14 10.73 -2.14
CA VAL A 148 25.36 10.66 -1.31
C VAL A 148 26.60 10.50 -2.19
N LYS A 149 26.50 9.75 -3.29
CA LYS A 149 27.57 9.61 -4.30
C LYS A 149 27.83 10.88 -5.13
N ARG A 150 27.00 11.93 -4.98
CA ARG A 150 27.02 13.16 -5.77
C ARG A 150 26.86 12.93 -7.29
N ASN A 151 26.18 11.86 -7.69
CA ASN A 151 25.85 11.62 -9.10
C ASN A 151 24.54 12.34 -9.46
N THR A 152 24.68 13.55 -9.99
CA THR A 152 23.60 14.46 -10.36
C THR A 152 22.62 13.87 -11.36
N VAL A 153 23.14 13.32 -12.45
CA VAL A 153 22.32 12.71 -13.50
C VAL A 153 21.48 11.56 -12.92
N ALA A 154 22.11 10.68 -12.15
CA ALA A 154 21.42 9.51 -11.63
C ALA A 154 20.36 9.86 -10.57
N TYR A 155 20.65 10.78 -9.64
CA TYR A 155 19.62 11.15 -8.66
C TYR A 155 18.48 11.95 -9.32
N THR A 156 18.76 12.77 -10.33
CA THR A 156 17.71 13.47 -11.11
C THR A 156 16.83 12.48 -11.88
N ILE A 157 17.42 11.46 -12.51
CA ILE A 157 16.65 10.37 -13.14
C ILE A 157 15.78 9.64 -12.10
N THR A 158 16.32 9.34 -10.92
CA THR A 158 15.50 8.72 -9.87
C THR A 158 14.35 9.61 -9.44
N MET A 159 14.53 10.93 -9.32
CA MET A 159 13.43 11.86 -9.01
C MET A 159 12.37 11.92 -10.11
N LEU A 160 12.75 11.84 -11.39
CA LEU A 160 11.79 11.72 -12.49
C LEU A 160 10.97 10.42 -12.36
N LEU A 161 11.61 9.30 -12.05
CA LEU A 161 10.91 8.04 -11.79
C LEU A 161 9.98 8.14 -10.58
N GLN A 162 10.40 8.83 -9.52
CA GLN A 162 9.53 9.12 -8.36
C GLN A 162 8.30 9.93 -8.79
N ALA A 163 8.46 10.97 -9.61
CA ALA A 163 7.36 11.77 -10.15
C ALA A 163 6.39 10.96 -11.01
N LEU A 164 6.90 10.00 -11.80
CA LEU A 164 6.08 9.22 -12.71
C LEU A 164 5.36 8.05 -12.01
N ILE A 165 6.00 7.42 -11.03
CA ILE A 165 5.55 6.16 -10.45
C ILE A 165 4.87 6.37 -9.10
N TYR A 166 5.44 7.21 -8.22
CA TYR A 166 4.91 7.45 -6.88
C TYR A 166 5.28 8.84 -6.36
N PRO A 167 4.54 9.89 -6.75
CA PRO A 167 4.85 11.28 -6.40
C PRO A 167 5.12 11.59 -4.91
N PRO A 168 4.53 10.92 -3.90
CA PRO A 168 4.76 11.29 -2.50
C PRO A 168 6.23 11.25 -2.05
N ILE A 169 7.03 10.29 -2.53
CA ILE A 169 8.48 10.23 -2.20
C ILE A 169 9.30 11.30 -2.92
N LEU A 170 8.79 11.89 -4.01
CA LEU A 170 9.46 13.00 -4.68
C LEU A 170 9.57 14.20 -3.75
N LEU A 171 8.51 14.46 -2.98
CA LEU A 171 8.50 15.54 -1.99
C LEU A 171 9.57 15.33 -0.92
N LEU A 172 9.77 14.09 -0.46
CA LEU A 172 10.87 13.74 0.46
C LEU A 172 12.24 14.03 -0.15
N SER A 173 12.47 13.56 -1.38
CA SER A 173 13.75 13.75 -2.07
C SER A 173 14.03 15.23 -2.35
N ALA A 174 13.00 15.98 -2.71
CA ALA A 174 13.12 17.40 -2.99
C ALA A 174 13.32 18.24 -1.72
N GLY A 175 12.61 17.93 -0.63
CA GLY A 175 12.84 18.60 0.66
C GLY A 175 14.25 18.37 1.18
N LEU A 176 14.79 17.16 0.99
CA LEU A 176 16.19 16.85 1.27
C LEU A 176 17.15 17.70 0.43
N LEU A 177 16.92 17.80 -0.88
CA LEU A 177 17.72 18.65 -1.76
C LEU A 177 17.67 20.12 -1.33
N CYS A 178 16.50 20.66 -1.03
CA CYS A 178 16.35 22.03 -0.54
C CYS A 178 17.14 22.26 0.76
N ALA A 179 17.08 21.32 1.71
CA ALA A 179 17.84 21.42 2.96
C ALA A 179 19.36 21.42 2.72
N GLU A 180 19.87 20.56 1.84
CA GLU A 180 21.30 20.50 1.51
C GLU A 180 21.76 21.73 0.68
N PHE A 181 20.90 22.26 -0.18
CA PHE A 181 21.15 23.50 -0.93
C PHE A 181 21.23 24.70 -0.01
N MET A 182 20.28 24.85 0.93
CA MET A 182 20.32 25.93 1.94
C MET A 182 21.58 25.87 2.81
N ASN A 183 22.08 24.65 3.06
CA ASN A 183 23.34 24.43 3.76
C ASN A 183 24.60 24.65 2.87
N ARG A 184 24.43 25.12 1.63
CA ARG A 184 25.49 25.35 0.63
C ARG A 184 26.36 24.12 0.34
N LYS A 185 25.80 22.93 0.48
CA LYS A 185 26.52 21.66 0.27
C LYS A 185 26.37 21.10 -1.14
N ILE A 186 25.40 21.61 -1.88
CA ILE A 186 25.13 21.22 -3.26
C ILE A 186 24.79 22.46 -4.08
N GLU A 187 25.10 22.41 -5.37
CA GLU A 187 24.58 23.34 -6.37
C GLU A 187 23.36 22.70 -7.06
N PHE A 188 22.35 23.50 -7.40
CA PHE A 188 21.23 23.00 -8.17
C PHE A 188 21.70 22.58 -9.56
N THR A 189 21.37 21.36 -9.96
CA THR A 189 21.47 20.96 -11.36
C THR A 189 20.38 21.67 -12.17
N LEU A 190 20.57 21.86 -13.48
CA LEU A 190 19.62 22.57 -14.34
C LEU A 190 18.17 22.01 -14.27
N LEU A 191 18.00 20.72 -13.94
CA LEU A 191 16.70 20.03 -13.95
C LEU A 191 16.01 19.97 -12.57
N SER A 192 16.74 20.08 -11.46
CA SER A 192 16.16 20.02 -10.11
C SER A 192 15.12 21.13 -9.83
N PRO A 193 15.32 22.39 -10.28
CA PRO A 193 14.33 23.47 -10.14
C PRO A 193 13.07 23.28 -11.00
N ILE A 194 13.08 22.36 -11.97
CA ILE A 194 11.94 22.06 -12.85
C ILE A 194 11.13 20.89 -12.28
N ILE A 195 11.82 19.84 -11.83
CA ILE A 195 11.18 18.63 -11.29
C ILE A 195 10.41 18.93 -10.00
N PHE A 196 10.92 19.83 -9.16
CA PHE A 196 10.25 20.18 -7.90
C PHE A 196 8.89 20.88 -8.10
N PRO A 197 8.77 21.96 -8.90
CA PRO A 197 7.49 22.53 -9.27
C PRO A 197 6.56 21.55 -9.95
N LEU A 198 7.05 20.69 -10.86
CA LEU A 198 6.23 19.67 -11.50
C LEU A 198 5.67 18.65 -10.51
N GLY A 199 6.50 18.23 -9.55
CA GLY A 199 6.09 17.36 -8.45
C GLY A 199 5.02 18.00 -7.56
N LEU A 200 5.18 19.29 -7.24
CA LEU A 200 4.20 20.03 -6.46
C LEU A 200 2.90 20.27 -7.26
N LEU A 201 3.02 20.58 -8.56
CA LEU A 201 1.89 20.75 -9.47
C LEU A 201 1.05 19.47 -9.59
N TYR A 202 1.66 18.29 -9.57
CA TYR A 202 0.91 17.03 -9.53
C TYR A 202 -0.08 16.95 -8.35
N PHE A 203 0.29 17.50 -7.19
CA PHE A 203 -0.57 17.50 -6.00
C PHE A 203 -1.53 18.69 -5.93
N THR A 204 -1.24 19.80 -6.62
CA THR A 204 -2.05 21.02 -6.56
C THR A 204 -3.00 21.17 -7.74
N LEU A 205 -2.75 20.49 -8.86
CA LEU A 205 -3.68 20.47 -9.98
C LEU A 205 -4.98 19.79 -9.55
N PRO A 206 -6.15 20.44 -9.73
CA PRO A 206 -7.42 19.84 -9.39
C PRO A 206 -7.61 18.58 -10.24
N LYS A 207 -7.57 17.42 -9.57
CA LYS A 207 -7.91 16.14 -10.19
C LYS A 207 -9.41 16.13 -10.42
N ILE A 208 -9.82 16.28 -11.68
CA ILE A 208 -11.16 16.19 -12.29
C ILE A 208 -12.34 16.67 -11.42
N THR A 209 -13.09 17.66 -11.92
CA THR A 209 -14.25 18.27 -11.23
C THR A 209 -15.41 17.30 -10.95
N GLU A 210 -15.51 16.19 -11.68
CA GLU A 210 -16.66 15.27 -11.64
C GLU A 210 -16.79 14.48 -10.32
N PHE A 211 -15.68 14.21 -9.63
CA PHE A 211 -15.67 13.47 -8.36
C PHE A 211 -15.77 14.37 -7.12
N GLY A 212 -15.83 15.68 -7.35
CA GLY A 212 -15.91 16.69 -6.30
C GLY A 212 -14.57 17.00 -5.64
N SER A 213 -14.60 17.94 -4.69
CA SER A 213 -13.40 18.27 -3.91
C SER A 213 -13.02 17.13 -2.97
N GLN A 214 -11.73 17.02 -2.67
CA GLN A 214 -11.26 16.09 -1.66
C GLN A 214 -11.64 16.56 -0.25
N VAL A 215 -11.85 15.61 0.66
CA VAL A 215 -12.22 15.86 2.06
C VAL A 215 -11.06 16.54 2.81
N ASN A 216 -11.32 17.65 3.49
CA ASN A 216 -10.33 18.32 4.33
C ASN A 216 -10.26 17.72 5.75
N LEU A 217 -9.28 18.13 6.55
CA LEU A 217 -9.07 17.57 7.89
C LEU A 217 -10.30 17.70 8.80
N MET A 218 -10.96 18.85 8.80
CA MET A 218 -12.12 19.13 9.67
C MET A 218 -13.34 18.30 9.27
N GLU A 219 -13.56 18.13 7.96
CA GLU A 219 -14.61 17.28 7.44
C GLU A 219 -14.34 15.81 7.77
N ALA A 220 -13.11 15.35 7.52
CA ALA A 220 -12.69 13.97 7.79
C ALA A 220 -12.82 13.61 9.27
N TRP A 221 -12.52 14.55 10.17
CA TRP A 221 -12.68 14.36 11.61
C TRP A 221 -14.13 14.05 12.02
N ASN A 222 -15.10 14.64 11.32
CA ASN A 222 -16.53 14.47 11.59
C ASN A 222 -17.17 13.30 10.83
N MET A 223 -16.41 12.60 9.99
CA MET A 223 -16.87 11.47 9.18
C MET A 223 -16.52 10.16 9.89
N VAL A 224 -17.53 9.38 10.26
CA VAL A 224 -17.39 8.07 10.93
C VAL A 224 -16.51 7.11 10.12
N GLU A 225 -16.50 7.26 8.80
CA GLU A 225 -15.68 6.49 7.88
C GLU A 225 -14.17 6.56 8.15
N PHE A 226 -13.70 7.65 8.74
CA PHE A 226 -12.30 7.84 9.11
C PHE A 226 -11.98 7.42 10.55
N HIS A 227 -12.94 6.85 11.28
CA HIS A 227 -12.75 6.33 12.65
C HIS A 227 -12.78 4.80 12.67
N THR A 228 -12.55 4.22 13.86
CA THR A 228 -12.61 2.76 14.08
C THR A 228 -13.93 2.17 13.54
N GLY A 229 -13.84 1.12 12.72
CA GLY A 229 -15.00 0.48 12.09
C GLY A 229 -15.35 1.04 10.70
N GLY A 230 -14.83 2.23 10.35
CA GLY A 230 -14.99 2.84 9.04
C GLY A 230 -14.09 2.24 7.96
N ARG A 231 -14.25 2.72 6.71
CA ARG A 231 -13.49 2.26 5.54
C ARG A 231 -12.02 2.67 5.53
N ALA A 232 -11.70 3.83 6.08
CA ALA A 232 -10.35 4.38 6.07
C ALA A 232 -10.00 4.92 7.47
N PRO A 233 -9.91 4.06 8.50
CA PRO A 233 -9.71 4.48 9.89
C PRO A 233 -8.36 5.17 10.06
N ILE A 234 -8.37 6.50 10.19
CA ILE A 234 -7.18 7.34 10.42
C ILE A 234 -7.25 7.95 11.83
N PHE A 235 -8.43 8.40 12.23
CA PHE A 235 -8.66 9.00 13.54
C PHE A 235 -9.04 7.93 14.57
N ARG A 236 -8.55 8.16 15.79
CA ARG A 236 -8.87 7.41 17.01
C ARG A 236 -9.44 8.38 18.03
N THR A 237 -9.76 7.88 19.22
CA THR A 237 -10.39 8.63 20.32
C THR A 237 -9.71 9.96 20.67
N ASP A 238 -8.41 10.09 20.42
CA ASP A 238 -7.68 11.35 20.57
C ASP A 238 -6.69 11.60 19.41
N ILE A 239 -6.33 12.87 19.22
CA ILE A 239 -5.47 13.35 18.11
C ILE A 239 -4.07 12.75 18.20
N LEU A 240 -3.50 12.59 19.40
CA LEU A 240 -2.16 12.02 19.56
C LEU A 240 -2.16 10.55 19.15
N HIS A 241 -3.13 9.76 19.64
CA HIS A 241 -3.28 8.39 19.18
C HIS A 241 -3.60 8.32 17.69
N SER A 242 -4.31 9.29 17.11
CA SER A 242 -4.53 9.36 15.65
C SER A 242 -3.22 9.56 14.89
N ILE A 243 -2.34 10.46 15.35
CA ILE A 243 -1.01 10.71 14.78
C ILE A 243 -0.14 9.45 14.84
N PHE A 244 -0.16 8.73 15.97
CA PHE A 244 0.64 7.51 16.15
C PHE A 244 -0.01 6.24 15.57
N ASN A 245 -1.33 6.16 15.44
CA ASN A 245 -2.04 5.00 14.89
C ASN A 245 -2.39 5.13 13.42
N SER A 246 -2.16 6.30 12.79
CA SER A 246 -2.56 6.59 11.41
C SER A 246 -2.20 5.49 10.41
N TYR A 247 -1.25 4.60 10.71
CA TYR A 247 -0.91 3.47 9.84
C TYR A 247 -0.52 2.17 10.53
N ASN A 248 -1.09 1.87 11.70
CA ASN A 248 -0.64 0.71 12.48
C ASN A 248 0.89 0.74 12.68
N PHE A 249 1.41 1.72 13.42
CA PHE A 249 2.58 1.45 14.29
C PHE A 249 2.26 0.35 15.33
N ASN A 250 1.05 -0.21 15.26
CA ASN A 250 0.51 -1.30 16.03
C ASN A 250 0.70 -1.09 17.52
N VAL A 251 0.61 0.17 17.95
CA VAL A 251 0.67 0.56 19.37
C VAL A 251 -0.51 -0.05 20.13
N SER A 252 -1.59 -0.42 19.43
CA SER A 252 -2.74 -1.17 19.95
C SER A 252 -2.53 -2.69 20.00
N SER A 253 -1.54 -3.25 19.30
CA SER A 253 -1.11 -4.64 19.50
C SER A 253 -0.10 -4.68 20.66
N PRO A 254 0.07 -5.83 21.36
CA PRO A 254 1.09 -5.93 22.40
C PRO A 254 2.44 -5.43 21.88
N LEU A 255 3.02 -4.43 22.55
CA LEU A 255 4.19 -3.65 22.10
C LEU A 255 5.40 -4.50 21.67
N TYR A 256 5.50 -5.75 22.12
CA TYR A 256 6.56 -6.69 21.79
C TYR A 256 6.33 -7.49 20.50
N LEU A 257 5.20 -7.32 19.82
CA LEU A 257 4.87 -8.02 18.57
C LEU A 257 5.10 -7.17 17.32
N ASP A 258 5.30 -5.85 17.44
CA ASP A 258 5.60 -4.99 16.29
C ASP A 258 7.10 -4.77 16.14
N ALA A 259 7.66 -5.39 15.11
CA ALA A 259 9.04 -5.24 14.72
C ALA A 259 9.46 -3.81 14.38
N PHE A 260 8.58 -2.96 13.83
CA PHE A 260 8.88 -1.56 13.56
C PHE A 260 9.10 -0.78 14.87
N PHE A 261 8.30 -1.09 15.90
CA PHE A 261 8.44 -0.51 17.22
C PHE A 261 9.72 -0.99 17.93
N LEU A 262 10.01 -2.30 17.88
CA LEU A 262 11.24 -2.86 18.44
C LEU A 262 12.48 -2.24 17.79
N LEU A 263 12.47 -2.08 16.46
CA LEU A 263 13.52 -1.39 15.71
C LEU A 263 13.73 0.04 16.24
N GLY A 264 12.63 0.75 16.51
CA GLY A 264 12.62 2.08 17.13
C GLY A 264 13.24 2.12 18.52
N ILE A 265 12.84 1.21 19.41
CA ILE A 265 13.40 1.12 20.76
C ILE A 265 14.90 0.86 20.70
N ILE A 266 15.35 -0.12 19.90
CA ILE A 266 16.78 -0.44 19.80
C ILE A 266 17.55 0.75 19.25
N ALA A 267 17.04 1.43 18.22
CA ALA A 267 17.65 2.63 17.67
C ALA A 267 17.72 3.77 18.70
N LEU A 268 16.66 3.98 19.49
CA LEU A 268 16.60 4.96 20.56
C LEU A 268 17.62 4.66 21.67
N LEU A 269 17.68 3.40 22.12
CA LEU A 269 18.66 2.95 23.12
C LEU A 269 20.10 3.17 22.62
N VAL A 270 20.39 2.81 21.37
CA VAL A 270 21.69 3.05 20.75
C VAL A 270 21.99 4.55 20.67
N MET A 271 21.01 5.37 20.29
CA MET A 271 21.15 6.81 20.25
C MET A 271 21.47 7.37 21.63
N ILE A 272 20.78 6.95 22.69
CA ILE A 272 21.02 7.40 24.08
C ILE A 272 22.39 6.95 24.57
N LEU A 273 22.74 5.67 24.41
CA LEU A 273 24.01 5.10 24.89
C LEU A 273 25.23 5.72 24.20
N PHE A 274 25.09 6.11 22.93
CA PHE A 274 26.20 6.61 22.11
C PHE A 274 25.99 8.03 21.60
N TRP A 275 25.12 8.83 22.22
CA TRP A 275 24.73 10.17 21.74
C TRP A 275 25.93 11.11 21.48
N LYS A 276 26.98 11.04 22.30
CA LYS A 276 28.21 11.84 22.12
C LYS A 276 29.15 11.31 21.02
N LYS A 277 28.98 10.06 20.60
CA LYS A 277 29.84 9.37 19.61
C LYS A 277 29.18 9.24 18.25
N LEU A 278 27.87 9.42 18.18
CA LEU A 278 27.08 9.31 16.97
C LEU A 278 26.82 10.70 16.40
N SER A 279 27.22 10.90 15.15
CA SER A 279 26.81 12.05 14.35
C SER A 279 26.15 11.55 13.08
N LEU A 280 24.86 11.85 12.93
CA LEU A 280 24.12 11.47 11.74
C LEU A 280 24.67 12.26 10.52
N PRO A 281 24.92 11.59 9.37
CA PRO A 281 25.30 12.25 8.13
C PRO A 281 24.29 13.35 7.77
N SER A 282 24.74 14.43 7.13
CA SER A 282 23.84 15.55 6.85
C SER A 282 22.71 15.14 5.92
N GLU A 283 22.97 14.25 4.98
CA GLU A 283 21.97 13.73 4.05
C GLU A 283 20.82 13.03 4.81
N LEU A 284 21.15 12.26 5.85
CA LEU A 284 20.15 11.60 6.69
C LEU A 284 19.47 12.57 7.67
N LYS A 285 20.15 13.62 8.14
CA LYS A 285 19.51 14.71 8.91
C LYS A 285 18.49 15.46 8.05
N SER A 286 18.86 15.81 6.83
CA SER A 286 18.00 16.46 5.83
C SER A 286 16.81 15.57 5.46
N LEU A 287 17.00 14.25 5.39
CA LEU A 287 15.90 13.30 5.22
C LEU A 287 14.91 13.35 6.40
N ILE A 288 15.38 13.38 7.64
CA ILE A 288 14.52 13.50 8.82
C ILE A 288 13.74 14.81 8.79
N ILE A 289 14.43 15.93 8.52
CA ILE A 289 13.79 17.25 8.45
C ILE A 289 12.70 17.25 7.37
N SER A 290 13.02 16.77 6.17
CA SER A 290 12.04 16.68 5.08
C SER A 290 10.86 15.78 5.43
N SER A 291 11.11 14.62 6.05
CA SER A 291 10.11 13.67 6.50
C SER A 291 9.14 14.29 7.51
N ILE A 292 9.64 15.02 8.50
CA ILE A 292 8.82 15.71 9.51
C ILE A 292 8.01 16.84 8.87
N ILE A 293 8.63 17.67 8.03
CA ILE A 293 7.94 18.78 7.35
C ILE A 293 6.76 18.24 6.53
N PHE A 294 7.00 17.27 5.66
CA PHE A 294 5.93 16.74 4.82
C PHE A 294 4.91 15.89 5.57
N PHE A 295 5.30 15.25 6.67
CA PHE A 295 4.34 14.63 7.59
C PHE A 295 3.35 15.66 8.14
N VAL A 296 3.84 16.79 8.66
CA VAL A 296 3.01 17.87 9.20
C VAL A 296 2.17 18.52 8.09
N LEU A 297 2.78 18.81 6.94
CA LEU A 297 2.06 19.39 5.80
C LEU A 297 0.96 18.46 5.30
N ALA A 298 1.19 17.15 5.23
CA ALA A 298 0.16 16.20 4.82
C ALA A 298 -0.97 16.06 5.83
N PHE A 299 -0.69 16.29 7.11
CA PHE A 299 -1.74 16.35 8.13
C PHE A 299 -2.61 17.61 7.97
N ILE A 300 -1.98 18.77 7.74
CA ILE A 300 -2.67 20.05 7.50
C ILE A 300 -3.47 20.01 6.19
N PHE A 301 -2.85 19.54 5.11
CA PHE A 301 -3.43 19.38 3.78
C PHE A 301 -3.94 17.94 3.57
N PHE A 302 -4.70 17.45 4.56
CA PHE A 302 -5.28 16.12 4.56
C PHE A 302 -5.95 15.79 3.20
N SER A 303 -5.75 14.54 2.74
CA SER A 303 -6.16 13.98 1.43
C SER A 303 -5.51 14.58 0.17
N LYS A 304 -4.99 15.82 0.23
CA LYS A 304 -4.31 16.47 -0.90
C LYS A 304 -2.86 16.03 -1.07
N LEU A 305 -2.08 16.04 0.01
CA LEU A 305 -0.69 15.57 0.01
C LEU A 305 -0.58 14.08 0.33
N TYR A 306 -1.60 13.31 -0.03
CA TYR A 306 -1.72 11.89 0.31
C TYR A 306 -1.72 11.67 1.84
N LEU A 307 -1.31 10.50 2.30
CA LEU A 307 -1.42 10.12 3.71
C LEU A 307 -0.16 10.49 4.52
N PRO A 308 -0.29 11.15 5.69
CA PRO A 308 0.86 11.67 6.46
C PRO A 308 1.92 10.61 6.79
N SER A 309 1.48 9.43 7.20
CA SER A 309 2.36 8.30 7.52
C SER A 309 3.34 7.92 6.41
N ARG A 310 2.99 8.16 5.14
CA ARG A 310 3.80 7.78 3.98
C ARG A 310 5.10 8.55 3.93
N TYR A 311 5.18 9.69 4.61
CA TYR A 311 6.41 10.46 4.75
C TYR A 311 7.36 9.90 5.82
N ILE A 312 6.88 9.04 6.73
CA ILE A 312 7.66 8.46 7.85
C ILE A 312 8.00 6.99 7.61
N VAL A 313 7.04 6.21 7.09
CA VAL A 313 7.17 4.75 6.93
C VAL A 313 8.37 4.34 6.07
N PHE A 314 8.74 5.16 5.08
CA PHE A 314 9.88 4.90 4.20
C PHE A 314 11.20 5.47 4.70
N THR A 315 11.19 6.46 5.60
CA THR A 315 12.42 7.12 6.08
C THR A 315 12.90 6.51 7.39
N PHE A 316 11.99 6.18 8.31
CA PHE A 316 12.32 5.69 9.64
C PHE A 316 13.17 4.41 9.64
N PRO A 317 12.85 3.35 8.85
CA PRO A 317 13.69 2.15 8.82
C PRO A 317 15.15 2.44 8.44
N ILE A 318 15.37 3.35 7.49
CA ILE A 318 16.71 3.74 7.03
C ILE A 318 17.50 4.37 8.18
N ILE A 319 16.87 5.30 8.90
CA ILE A 319 17.48 6.01 10.03
C ILE A 319 17.73 5.07 11.21
N ALA A 320 16.72 4.27 11.60
CA ALA A 320 16.81 3.36 12.73
C ALA A 320 17.89 2.29 12.51
N VAL A 321 17.91 1.66 11.34
CA VAL A 321 18.94 0.66 11.00
C VAL A 321 20.33 1.29 10.91
N TRP A 322 20.44 2.53 10.44
CA TRP A 322 21.72 3.26 10.46
C TRP A 322 22.27 3.40 11.89
N TYR A 323 21.42 3.85 12.83
CA TYR A 323 21.79 3.97 14.23
C TYR A 323 22.27 2.64 14.79
N ILE A 324 21.50 1.56 14.60
CA ILE A 324 21.84 0.22 15.07
C ILE A 324 23.20 -0.23 14.51
N CYS A 325 23.44 -0.07 13.21
CA CYS A 325 24.70 -0.46 12.58
C CYS A 325 25.88 0.35 13.14
N LYS A 326 25.75 1.67 13.32
CA LYS A 326 26.80 2.49 13.90
C LYS A 326 27.03 2.22 15.39
N GLY A 327 25.97 1.96 16.15
CA GLY A 327 26.08 1.51 17.54
C GLY A 327 26.89 0.21 17.65
N LEU A 328 26.60 -0.77 16.79
CA LEU A 328 27.37 -2.01 16.71
C LEU A 328 28.83 -1.76 16.29
N GLU A 329 29.09 -0.83 15.36
CA GLU A 329 30.47 -0.47 14.98
C GLU A 329 31.28 0.06 16.15
N ILE A 330 30.67 0.92 16.97
CA ILE A 330 31.29 1.51 18.16
C ILE A 330 31.50 0.44 19.23
N SER A 331 30.44 -0.30 19.58
CA SER A 331 30.47 -1.34 20.63
C SER A 331 31.47 -2.45 20.34
N LEU A 332 31.66 -2.78 19.06
CA LEU A 332 32.53 -3.86 18.65
C LEU A 332 33.94 -3.40 18.31
N ARG A 333 34.28 -2.10 18.30
CA ARG A 333 35.57 -1.59 17.78
C ARG A 333 36.77 -2.37 18.31
N ASP A 334 36.86 -2.50 19.64
CA ASP A 334 38.03 -3.04 20.36
C ASP A 334 37.88 -4.53 20.72
N LYS A 335 36.82 -5.20 20.24
CA LYS A 335 36.59 -6.62 20.51
C LYS A 335 37.38 -7.52 19.55
N SER A 336 37.66 -8.75 19.98
CA SER A 336 38.32 -9.76 19.13
C SER A 336 37.48 -10.11 17.90
N ARG A 337 38.12 -10.63 16.85
CA ARG A 337 37.43 -11.06 15.62
C ARG A 337 36.37 -12.15 15.89
N ILE A 338 36.62 -13.02 16.87
CA ILE A 338 35.70 -14.09 17.26
C ILE A 338 34.44 -13.48 17.90
N ILE A 339 34.61 -12.62 18.92
CA ILE A 339 33.48 -11.95 19.58
C ILE A 339 32.64 -11.15 18.59
N LYS A 340 33.30 -10.40 17.69
CA LYS A 340 32.63 -9.68 16.58
C LYS A 340 31.75 -10.60 15.74
N SER A 341 32.28 -11.76 15.36
CA SER A 341 31.59 -12.72 14.50
C SER A 341 30.42 -13.36 15.22
N VAL A 342 30.61 -13.79 16.48
CA VAL A 342 29.55 -14.37 17.32
C VAL A 342 28.41 -13.39 17.52
N ILE A 343 28.69 -12.14 17.89
CA ILE A 343 27.64 -11.13 18.09
C ILE A 343 26.91 -10.84 16.78
N LEU A 344 27.63 -10.71 15.65
CA LEU A 344 26.99 -10.45 14.37
C LEU A 344 26.11 -11.61 13.92
N ILE A 345 26.57 -12.85 14.10
CA ILE A 345 25.80 -14.06 13.80
C ILE A 345 24.57 -14.13 14.72
N ALA A 346 24.72 -13.85 16.01
CA ALA A 346 23.61 -13.83 16.95
C ALA A 346 22.56 -12.77 16.55
N VAL A 347 22.98 -11.55 16.19
CA VAL A 347 22.06 -10.51 15.71
C VAL A 347 21.34 -10.95 14.43
N ILE A 348 22.06 -11.49 13.45
CA ILE A 348 21.47 -11.99 12.20
C ILE A 348 20.47 -13.12 12.47
N LEU A 349 20.84 -14.10 13.30
CA LEU A 349 19.98 -15.24 13.63
C LEU A 349 18.75 -14.81 14.41
N THR A 350 18.91 -14.04 15.49
CA THR A 350 17.78 -13.57 16.30
C THR A 350 16.83 -12.71 15.48
N THR A 351 17.35 -11.83 14.63
CA THR A 351 16.50 -11.03 13.74
C THR A 351 15.82 -11.93 12.69
N SER A 352 16.53 -12.86 12.07
CA SER A 352 15.91 -13.74 11.06
C SER A 352 14.84 -14.65 11.67
N ILE A 353 15.09 -15.23 12.86
CA ILE A 353 14.14 -16.10 13.58
C ILE A 353 12.90 -15.32 14.01
N TYR A 354 13.05 -14.08 14.48
CA TYR A 354 11.92 -13.27 14.90
C TYR A 354 11.11 -12.72 13.72
N TYR A 355 11.79 -12.29 12.64
CA TYR A 355 11.16 -11.59 11.52
C TYR A 355 10.61 -12.54 10.45
N ALA A 356 11.30 -13.64 10.13
CA ALA A 356 10.88 -14.54 9.04
C ALA A 356 9.46 -15.11 9.22
N PRO A 357 9.02 -15.55 10.42
CA PRO A 357 7.66 -16.04 10.63
C PRO A 357 6.57 -14.97 10.46
N GLN A 358 6.94 -13.69 10.53
CA GLN A 358 6.00 -12.57 10.41
C GLN A 358 5.82 -12.09 8.97
N ILE A 359 6.64 -12.57 8.03
CA ILE A 359 6.45 -12.28 6.60
C ILE A 359 5.21 -13.04 6.15
N ARG A 360 4.11 -12.32 5.98
CA ARG A 360 2.83 -12.89 5.55
C ARG A 360 2.79 -13.02 4.03
N ASN A 361 2.01 -13.99 3.57
CA ASN A 361 1.53 -14.01 2.19
C ASN A 361 0.63 -12.79 1.98
N GLY A 362 0.97 -11.96 1.00
CA GLY A 362 0.21 -10.76 0.65
C GLY A 362 -0.84 -10.97 -0.44
N LEU A 363 -1.10 -12.23 -0.80
CA LEU A 363 -2.09 -12.59 -1.80
C LEU A 363 -3.45 -12.83 -1.15
N GLU A 364 -4.46 -12.22 -1.73
CA GLU A 364 -5.87 -12.50 -1.51
C GLU A 364 -6.34 -13.53 -2.54
N THR A 365 -7.16 -14.49 -2.11
CA THR A 365 -7.66 -15.54 -3.00
C THR A 365 -9.08 -15.20 -3.44
N CYS A 366 -9.27 -14.98 -4.74
CA CYS A 366 -10.60 -14.85 -5.34
C CYS A 366 -11.15 -16.25 -5.64
N GLY A 367 -11.76 -16.87 -4.62
CA GLY A 367 -12.11 -18.29 -4.62
C GLY A 367 -13.35 -18.68 -5.43
N ASP A 368 -14.19 -17.72 -5.82
CA ASP A 368 -15.52 -17.99 -6.39
C ASP A 368 -15.45 -18.25 -7.91
N LYS A 369 -14.64 -19.24 -8.32
CA LYS A 369 -14.32 -19.50 -9.74
C LYS A 369 -15.55 -19.79 -10.60
N GLU A 370 -16.49 -20.57 -10.07
CA GLU A 370 -17.74 -20.92 -10.76
C GLU A 370 -18.61 -19.69 -11.00
N LEU A 371 -18.70 -18.78 -10.03
CA LEU A 371 -19.38 -17.51 -10.16
C LEU A 371 -18.73 -16.68 -11.27
N TYR A 372 -17.40 -16.51 -11.24
CA TYR A 372 -16.73 -15.69 -12.25
C TYR A 372 -16.87 -16.26 -13.66
N ALA A 373 -16.78 -17.58 -13.82
CA ALA A 373 -16.99 -18.26 -15.11
C ALA A 373 -18.43 -18.06 -15.62
N TYR A 374 -19.43 -18.12 -14.74
CA TYR A 374 -20.81 -17.80 -15.11
C TYR A 374 -20.95 -16.33 -15.54
N LEU A 375 -20.45 -15.39 -14.74
CA LEU A 375 -20.53 -13.95 -15.03
C LEU A 375 -19.79 -13.56 -16.31
N GLU A 376 -18.73 -14.30 -16.68
CA GLU A 376 -18.02 -14.12 -17.95
C GLU A 376 -18.90 -14.45 -19.17
N THR A 377 -19.98 -15.22 -19.02
CA THR A 377 -20.92 -15.53 -20.12
C THR A 377 -21.94 -14.41 -20.39
N LEU A 378 -22.13 -13.48 -19.44
CA LEU A 378 -23.11 -12.40 -19.56
C LEU A 378 -22.73 -11.36 -20.63
N PRO A 379 -23.63 -10.49 -21.11
CA PRO A 379 -23.26 -9.38 -22.01
C PRO A 379 -22.16 -8.46 -21.43
N LYS A 380 -21.27 -7.92 -22.28
CA LYS A 380 -20.12 -7.10 -21.83
C LYS A 380 -20.52 -5.80 -21.13
N ASP A 381 -21.69 -5.27 -21.47
CA ASP A 381 -22.33 -4.09 -20.89
C ASP A 381 -23.10 -4.39 -19.59
N SER A 382 -23.11 -5.64 -19.13
CA SER A 382 -23.75 -6.00 -17.85
C SER A 382 -23.10 -5.25 -16.68
N LEU A 383 -23.94 -4.53 -15.93
CA LEU A 383 -23.61 -3.94 -14.65
C LEU A 383 -24.10 -4.86 -13.53
N ILE A 384 -23.17 -5.32 -12.68
CA ILE A 384 -23.44 -6.28 -11.62
C ILE A 384 -23.47 -5.57 -10.27
N ALA A 385 -24.51 -5.79 -9.47
CA ALA A 385 -24.52 -5.45 -8.06
C ALA A 385 -24.27 -6.70 -7.22
N ALA A 386 -23.31 -6.63 -6.30
CA ALA A 386 -23.03 -7.68 -5.34
C ALA A 386 -22.59 -7.05 -4.03
N HIS A 387 -22.49 -7.85 -2.97
CA HIS A 387 -21.91 -7.39 -1.71
C HIS A 387 -20.53 -6.75 -1.97
N PRO A 388 -20.18 -5.59 -1.38
CA PRO A 388 -18.96 -4.85 -1.72
C PRO A 388 -17.67 -5.68 -1.72
N ASN A 389 -17.54 -6.61 -0.77
CA ASN A 389 -16.39 -7.53 -0.70
C ASN A 389 -16.36 -8.57 -1.83
N THR A 390 -17.53 -9.09 -2.23
CA THR A 390 -17.67 -10.04 -3.35
C THR A 390 -17.38 -9.35 -4.69
N SER A 391 -17.81 -8.09 -4.84
CA SER A 391 -17.55 -7.28 -6.03
C SER A 391 -16.06 -7.05 -6.30
N ASN A 392 -15.18 -7.13 -5.29
CA ASN A 392 -13.74 -6.87 -5.44
C ASN A 392 -13.04 -7.81 -6.42
N CYS A 393 -13.58 -8.98 -6.74
CA CYS A 393 -12.93 -9.94 -7.65
C CYS A 393 -13.66 -10.06 -9.00
N ILE A 394 -14.95 -9.71 -9.04
CA ILE A 394 -15.80 -9.88 -10.23
C ILE A 394 -15.18 -9.25 -11.49
N PRO A 395 -14.77 -7.97 -11.49
CA PRO A 395 -14.30 -7.37 -12.73
C PRO A 395 -12.98 -7.96 -13.23
N LEU A 396 -12.11 -8.43 -12.32
CA LEU A 396 -10.83 -9.04 -12.68
C LEU A 396 -11.01 -10.38 -13.39
N TYR A 397 -11.95 -11.23 -12.96
CA TYR A 397 -12.08 -12.60 -13.48
C TYR A 397 -13.25 -12.82 -14.42
N SER A 398 -14.25 -11.94 -14.44
CA SER A 398 -15.37 -12.01 -15.39
C SER A 398 -15.28 -10.97 -16.51
N GLY A 399 -14.51 -9.90 -16.31
CA GLY A 399 -14.49 -8.75 -17.23
C GLY A 399 -15.86 -8.06 -17.33
N ARG A 400 -16.62 -8.00 -16.22
CA ARG A 400 -17.91 -7.29 -16.13
C ARG A 400 -17.86 -6.16 -15.12
N ASN A 401 -18.61 -5.09 -15.41
CA ASN A 401 -18.68 -3.93 -14.53
C ASN A 401 -19.42 -4.28 -13.25
N VAL A 402 -19.00 -3.65 -12.15
CA VAL A 402 -19.72 -3.69 -10.87
C VAL A 402 -20.18 -2.30 -10.48
N LEU A 403 -21.33 -2.22 -9.82
CA LEU A 403 -21.90 -0.95 -9.35
C LEU A 403 -20.97 -0.24 -8.35
N PHE A 404 -20.44 -1.01 -7.41
CA PHE A 404 -19.48 -0.58 -6.39
C PHE A 404 -18.67 -1.78 -5.89
N MET A 405 -17.59 -1.50 -5.16
CA MET A 405 -16.76 -2.50 -4.50
C MET A 405 -16.07 -1.91 -3.27
N ASP A 406 -15.64 -2.75 -2.34
CA ASP A 406 -14.97 -2.27 -1.12
C ASP A 406 -13.62 -1.58 -1.43
N GLU A 407 -12.85 -2.07 -2.40
CA GLU A 407 -11.52 -1.49 -2.70
C GLU A 407 -11.56 -0.05 -3.22
N LEU A 408 -12.67 0.33 -3.86
CA LEU A 408 -12.87 1.64 -4.45
C LEU A 408 -13.92 2.48 -3.71
N SER A 409 -14.31 2.08 -2.50
CA SER A 409 -15.15 2.86 -1.60
C SER A 409 -14.44 3.84 -0.61
N PRO A 410 -13.11 4.09 -0.63
CA PRO A 410 -12.52 5.07 0.28
C PRO A 410 -13.11 6.50 0.16
N PRO A 411 -13.41 7.17 1.28
CA PRO A 411 -14.16 8.42 1.33
C PRO A 411 -13.33 9.69 1.07
N TYR A 412 -12.42 9.67 0.08
CA TYR A 412 -11.52 10.80 -0.16
C TYR A 412 -12.11 11.91 -1.04
N TYR A 413 -13.01 11.56 -1.95
CA TYR A 413 -13.65 12.48 -2.90
C TYR A 413 -15.14 12.59 -2.58
N LYS A 414 -15.62 13.82 -2.29
CA LYS A 414 -16.94 14.02 -1.70
C LYS A 414 -18.09 13.55 -2.59
N THR A 415 -18.13 13.99 -3.85
CA THR A 415 -19.22 13.66 -4.76
C THR A 415 -19.22 12.18 -5.10
N TYR A 416 -18.03 11.64 -5.39
CA TYR A 416 -17.85 10.22 -5.63
C TYR A 416 -18.33 9.37 -4.46
N TYR A 417 -17.84 9.67 -3.25
CA TYR A 417 -18.16 8.88 -2.07
C TYR A 417 -19.63 9.02 -1.68
N ALA A 418 -20.25 10.20 -1.82
CA ALA A 418 -21.68 10.38 -1.58
C ALA A 418 -22.52 9.46 -2.47
N LYS A 419 -22.17 9.36 -3.76
CA LYS A 419 -22.83 8.44 -4.69
C LYS A 419 -22.62 6.98 -4.29
N ILE A 420 -21.37 6.53 -4.12
CA ILE A 420 -21.08 5.14 -3.77
C ILE A 420 -21.73 4.75 -2.43
N LYS A 421 -21.71 5.63 -1.42
CA LYS A 421 -22.35 5.40 -0.12
C LYS A 421 -23.86 5.22 -0.25
N LEU A 422 -24.52 6.04 -1.08
CA LEU A 422 -25.95 5.91 -1.35
C LEU A 422 -26.25 4.56 -2.01
N GLN A 423 -25.53 4.21 -3.08
CA GLN A 423 -25.74 2.97 -3.81
C GLN A 423 -25.52 1.71 -2.96
N ILE A 424 -24.50 1.73 -2.09
CA ILE A 424 -24.26 0.62 -1.15
C ILE A 424 -25.41 0.52 -0.13
N ARG A 425 -25.92 1.65 0.36
CA ARG A 425 -27.06 1.66 1.28
C ARG A 425 -28.32 1.10 0.61
N GLU A 426 -28.67 1.60 -0.57
CA GLU A 426 -29.81 1.11 -1.36
C GLU A 426 -29.68 -0.39 -1.65
N PHE A 427 -28.47 -0.85 -2.00
CA PHE A 427 -28.20 -2.26 -2.16
C PHE A 427 -28.50 -3.04 -0.89
N PHE A 428 -28.04 -2.61 0.29
CA PHE A 428 -28.33 -3.34 1.53
C PHE A 428 -29.79 -3.26 1.98
N ASP A 429 -30.48 -2.15 1.71
CA ASP A 429 -31.92 -2.01 1.95
C ASP A 429 -32.72 -2.98 1.08
N MET A 430 -32.25 -3.27 -0.15
CA MET A 430 -32.77 -4.33 -1.01
C MET A 430 -32.30 -5.74 -0.57
N TYR A 431 -31.04 -5.88 -0.19
CA TYR A 431 -30.40 -7.18 0.10
C TYR A 431 -30.88 -7.81 1.41
N TYR A 432 -31.16 -7.01 2.44
CA TYR A 432 -31.60 -7.48 3.76
C TYR A 432 -32.97 -6.92 4.19
N GLY A 433 -33.43 -5.84 3.55
CA GLY A 433 -34.65 -5.14 3.93
C GLY A 433 -35.88 -5.61 3.15
N ASN A 434 -36.77 -4.66 2.86
CA ASN A 434 -38.04 -4.91 2.17
C ASN A 434 -38.13 -4.19 0.82
N SER A 435 -37.04 -3.55 0.37
CA SER A 435 -37.05 -2.80 -0.88
C SER A 435 -37.19 -3.76 -2.07
N LYS A 436 -37.95 -3.33 -3.08
CA LYS A 436 -38.16 -4.12 -4.28
C LYS A 436 -36.90 -4.13 -5.15
N ILE A 437 -36.63 -5.27 -5.78
CA ILE A 437 -35.48 -5.41 -6.68
C ILE A 437 -35.65 -4.58 -7.93
N GLU A 438 -36.88 -4.49 -8.45
CA GLU A 438 -37.23 -3.70 -9.63
C GLU A 438 -36.82 -2.23 -9.45
N ASP A 439 -37.15 -1.66 -8.29
CA ASP A 439 -36.87 -0.26 -7.96
C ASP A 439 -35.34 -0.05 -7.92
N PHE A 440 -34.60 -0.90 -7.18
CA PHE A 440 -33.14 -0.83 -7.11
C PHE A 440 -32.47 -0.98 -8.49
N CYS A 441 -32.90 -1.96 -9.29
CA CYS A 441 -32.35 -2.21 -10.62
C CYS A 441 -32.56 -1.00 -11.55
N SER A 442 -33.77 -0.45 -11.58
CA SER A 442 -34.11 0.68 -12.44
C SER A 442 -33.40 1.97 -12.04
N GLU A 443 -33.28 2.26 -10.74
CA GLU A 443 -32.62 3.47 -10.22
C GLU A 443 -31.11 3.45 -10.45
N ASN A 444 -30.49 2.27 -10.35
CA ASN A 444 -29.04 2.11 -10.45
C ASN A 444 -28.54 1.58 -11.80
N GLY A 445 -29.45 1.27 -12.74
CA GLY A 445 -29.11 0.70 -14.05
C GLY A 445 -28.42 -0.67 -13.94
N VAL A 446 -28.75 -1.44 -12.90
CA VAL A 446 -28.15 -2.76 -12.64
C VAL A 446 -28.83 -3.77 -13.54
N SER A 447 -28.03 -4.64 -14.17
CA SER A 447 -28.52 -5.74 -15.02
C SER A 447 -28.65 -7.05 -14.27
N HIS A 448 -27.76 -7.28 -13.30
CA HIS A 448 -27.68 -8.55 -12.56
C HIS A 448 -27.33 -8.29 -11.10
N ILE A 449 -27.92 -9.08 -10.20
CA ILE A 449 -27.62 -9.06 -8.77
C ILE A 449 -27.02 -10.39 -8.36
N VAL A 450 -25.87 -10.36 -7.69
CA VAL A 450 -25.24 -11.55 -7.10
C VAL A 450 -25.51 -11.58 -5.61
N ILE A 451 -26.15 -12.66 -5.18
CA ILE A 451 -26.48 -12.94 -3.79
C ILE A 451 -25.60 -14.07 -3.28
N ASP A 452 -24.86 -13.81 -2.21
CA ASP A 452 -24.13 -14.82 -1.48
C ASP A 452 -25.04 -15.40 -0.39
N LYS A 453 -25.39 -16.68 -0.51
CA LYS A 453 -26.31 -17.37 0.42
C LYS A 453 -25.73 -17.43 1.84
N ARG A 454 -24.39 -17.39 1.99
CA ARG A 454 -23.70 -17.45 3.28
C ARG A 454 -24.01 -16.24 4.14
N HIS A 455 -24.32 -15.09 3.53
CA HIS A 455 -24.73 -13.86 4.20
C HIS A 455 -26.08 -13.96 4.92
N PHE A 456 -26.89 -14.99 4.62
CA PHE A 456 -28.18 -15.22 5.28
C PHE A 456 -28.13 -16.37 6.29
N SER A 457 -26.95 -16.96 6.52
CA SER A 457 -26.79 -17.96 7.56
C SER A 457 -27.03 -17.34 8.94
N LYS A 458 -27.69 -18.08 9.83
CA LYS A 458 -27.98 -17.64 11.21
C LYS A 458 -26.74 -17.07 11.91
N ASN A 459 -25.62 -17.78 11.80
CA ASN A 459 -24.35 -17.36 12.39
C ASN A 459 -23.82 -16.03 11.84
N TYR A 460 -24.05 -15.73 10.56
CA TYR A 460 -23.60 -14.48 9.95
C TYR A 460 -24.48 -13.31 10.41
N VAL A 461 -25.80 -13.48 10.36
CA VAL A 461 -26.77 -12.46 10.79
C VAL A 461 -26.61 -12.13 12.28
N GLU A 462 -26.45 -13.14 13.14
CA GLU A 462 -26.26 -12.95 14.59
C GLU A 462 -24.96 -12.21 14.92
N ARG A 463 -23.93 -12.27 14.06
CA ARG A 463 -22.69 -11.49 14.26
C ARG A 463 -22.86 -10.00 13.99
N GLY A 464 -23.85 -9.59 13.19
CA GLY A 464 -24.15 -8.18 12.90
C GLY A 464 -23.00 -7.40 12.23
N ASN A 465 -22.04 -8.09 11.62
CA ASN A 465 -20.89 -7.48 10.94
C ASN A 465 -21.04 -7.65 9.43
N PHE A 466 -22.02 -6.93 8.88
CA PHE A 466 -22.40 -6.98 7.47
C PHE A 466 -21.38 -6.25 6.59
N TYR A 467 -20.94 -5.06 7.00
CA TYR A 467 -20.00 -4.25 6.22
C TYR A 467 -19.16 -3.30 7.09
N ARG A 468 -19.13 -2.01 6.77
CA ARG A 468 -18.33 -0.97 7.44
C ARG A 468 -19.22 0.18 7.89
N GLU A 469 -18.80 0.87 8.94
CA GLU A 469 -19.51 2.06 9.41
C GLU A 469 -19.39 3.22 8.41
N PRO A 470 -20.46 4.02 8.23
CA PRO A 470 -21.72 4.03 8.99
C PRO A 470 -22.84 3.13 8.42
N ILE A 471 -22.56 2.37 7.35
CA ILE A 471 -23.58 1.57 6.67
C ILE A 471 -23.95 0.35 7.52
N ASN A 472 -22.95 -0.29 8.14
CA ASN A 472 -23.14 -1.50 8.92
C ASN A 472 -24.21 -1.35 10.02
N SER A 473 -24.13 -0.28 10.81
CA SER A 473 -25.08 -0.01 11.90
C SER A 473 -26.49 0.37 11.42
N ALA A 474 -26.66 0.75 10.16
CA ALA A 474 -27.94 1.10 9.57
C ALA A 474 -28.71 -0.10 9.00
N ILE A 475 -28.07 -1.28 8.89
CA ILE A 475 -28.68 -2.46 8.28
C ILE A 475 -29.65 -3.12 9.26
N GLU A 476 -30.91 -3.24 8.83
CA GLU A 476 -31.95 -4.02 9.52
C GLU A 476 -32.29 -5.26 8.68
N VAL A 477 -31.98 -6.45 9.20
CA VAL A 477 -32.35 -7.71 8.54
C VAL A 477 -33.83 -8.02 8.80
N LYS A 478 -34.68 -7.83 7.79
CA LYS A 478 -36.14 -7.96 7.92
C LYS A 478 -36.66 -9.32 7.46
N ASN A 479 -36.11 -9.87 6.38
CA ASN A 479 -36.40 -11.22 5.92
C ASN A 479 -35.31 -11.71 4.96
N SER A 480 -35.42 -12.96 4.52
CA SER A 480 -34.56 -13.57 3.50
C SER A 480 -35.32 -13.83 2.18
N ALA A 481 -36.38 -13.07 1.90
CA ALA A 481 -37.26 -13.30 0.75
C ALA A 481 -36.52 -13.16 -0.59
N ILE A 482 -35.42 -12.42 -0.62
CA ILE A 482 -34.55 -12.30 -1.79
C ILE A 482 -33.97 -13.67 -2.23
N LEU A 483 -33.85 -14.63 -1.32
CA LEU A 483 -33.40 -15.99 -1.63
C LEU A 483 -34.46 -16.81 -2.38
N ASP A 484 -35.73 -16.43 -2.30
CA ASP A 484 -36.84 -17.17 -2.94
C ASP A 484 -37.06 -16.76 -4.40
N ILE A 485 -36.48 -15.62 -4.82
CA ILE A 485 -36.64 -15.07 -6.18
C ILE A 485 -35.92 -15.95 -7.20
N THR A 486 -36.58 -16.28 -8.32
CA THR A 486 -36.01 -17.18 -9.33
C THR A 486 -34.75 -16.58 -9.96
N GLY A 487 -33.70 -17.38 -10.08
CA GLY A 487 -32.43 -16.97 -10.68
C GLY A 487 -31.49 -18.16 -10.85
N ALA A 488 -30.33 -17.93 -11.46
CA ALA A 488 -29.32 -18.97 -11.66
C ALA A 488 -28.64 -19.32 -10.34
N ASP A 489 -28.60 -20.62 -10.02
CA ASP A 489 -27.95 -21.13 -8.82
C ASP A 489 -26.52 -21.59 -9.14
N ILE A 490 -25.52 -20.91 -8.58
CA ILE A 490 -24.10 -21.10 -8.86
C ILE A 490 -23.35 -21.34 -7.54
N GLY A 491 -23.40 -22.58 -7.05
CA GLY A 491 -22.77 -22.98 -5.79
C GLY A 491 -23.34 -22.22 -4.58
N ASP A 492 -22.49 -21.47 -3.89
CA ASP A 492 -22.88 -20.62 -2.75
C ASP A 492 -23.63 -19.34 -3.18
N PHE A 493 -23.73 -19.08 -4.49
CA PHE A 493 -24.31 -17.86 -5.03
C PHE A 493 -25.63 -18.09 -5.75
N LYS A 494 -26.45 -17.05 -5.76
CA LYS A 494 -27.62 -16.93 -6.62
C LYS A 494 -27.46 -15.67 -7.46
N VAL A 495 -27.58 -15.80 -8.78
CA VAL A 495 -27.51 -14.66 -9.70
C VAL A 495 -28.89 -14.38 -10.26
N LEU A 496 -29.41 -13.20 -9.96
CA LEU A 496 -30.69 -12.70 -10.43
C LEU A 496 -30.47 -11.81 -11.65
N GLU A 497 -31.31 -11.96 -12.67
CA GLU A 497 -31.42 -10.99 -13.75
C GLU A 497 -32.40 -9.90 -13.33
N CYS A 498 -32.03 -8.64 -13.51
CA CYS A 498 -32.92 -7.52 -13.23
C CYS A 498 -34.02 -7.46 -14.31
N PRO A 499 -35.29 -7.27 -13.92
CA PRO A 499 -36.44 -7.25 -14.83
C PRO A 499 -36.54 -6.00 -15.70
#